data_AF-A0A2N2J7A2-F1
#
_entry.id   AF-A0A2N2J7A2-F1
#
_cell.length_a   1.000
_cell.length_b   1.000
_cell.length_c   1.000
_cell.angle_alpha   90.00
_cell.angle_beta   90.00
_cell.angle_gamma   90.00
#
_symmetry.space_group_name_H-M   'P 1'
#
loop_
_entity.id
_entity.type
_entity.pdbx_description
1 polymer ?
#
loop_
_entity_poly.entity_id
_entity_poly.type
_entity_poly.pdbx_seq_one_letter_code
_entity_poly.pdbx_strand_id
1 'polypeptide(L)'
;MRPSYEFKKFCLVFFTGILIFSLSACSKSIVRNESQSEEYPIASDVQTTLQRTIKPDPTPTTAINLWEISKYSQYGYGNWTYGPGLPYDKRLDIMPVGYNSPADTRKTKLLNFFTISDIHITDKESPNQLIYLQRLHPKMPVGASLYSGIMMFTTHVLDAAVQTVNALHNKDNKANPFDFGLSLGDTCNSTQYNELRWYIDVLDGKVIEPSSGAHLGYDTIDYQKSYKAAGLDKTIPWYQALGNHDHFWMGSIPVDYSLRKDLRQSFISDEVFATGDILANPAIINNRDYYMGVFDGSTPYGDIIKAGPVGNFSSAPKVAADPDRRSLLRTEWLNEFFNTSSHPAGHGFNLTDAANGFACYSFVPKSNIPIKVIVLDDTQKEDDGSADIHGHGFLDKARWAWLKKELAEGDSAGQLMIIAAHIPINVEVTAPNSEMGWWLNPQNAVTLQGLIDELQSHPNLLAWLSGHRHLSTVKAFISPDPAGAPEKGFWQIETPSLRDFPQQFRTFAIYLNSDYSISIVATDIDPAVQDGTPAAASRKYAIAAAQIVETWDTTARWNPTNDPTIKSMPTGSYNAELVKQLSPAMKAKMKSLGILN
;
A
#
# COMPACT_ATOMS: atom_id res chain seq x y z
N MET A 1 -13.89 -58.73 31.91
CA MET A 1 -13.41 -60.11 31.69
C MET A 1 -12.73 -60.16 30.35
N ARG A 2 -11.39 -60.31 30.31
CA ARG A 2 -10.70 -60.88 29.14
C ARG A 2 -10.80 -62.41 29.25
N PRO A 3 -10.69 -63.12 28.12
CA PRO A 3 -9.43 -63.83 27.93
C PRO A 3 -8.84 -63.69 26.53
N SER A 4 -7.52 -63.67 26.54
CA SER A 4 -6.56 -63.92 25.47
C SER A 4 -6.65 -65.35 24.92
N TYR A 5 -6.15 -65.61 23.70
CA TYR A 5 -5.04 -66.55 23.47
C TYR A 5 -4.45 -66.42 22.05
N GLU A 6 -3.12 -66.44 21.99
CA GLU A 6 -2.25 -66.47 20.81
C GLU A 6 -2.17 -67.87 20.16
N PHE A 7 -1.82 -67.99 18.86
CA PHE A 7 -0.49 -68.50 18.41
C PHE A 7 -0.33 -68.61 16.86
N LYS A 8 0.78 -68.00 16.43
CA LYS A 8 1.68 -68.08 15.26
C LYS A 8 1.67 -69.27 14.24
N LYS A 9 1.77 -68.87 12.95
CA LYS A 9 2.83 -69.12 11.92
C LYS A 9 2.85 -70.37 10.97
N PHE A 10 2.85 -70.01 9.65
CA PHE A 10 3.80 -70.33 8.55
C PHE A 10 3.50 -71.34 7.41
N CYS A 11 3.96 -70.91 6.20
CA CYS A 11 4.26 -71.59 4.91
C CYS A 11 3.10 -71.92 3.94
N LEU A 12 3.18 -71.79 2.60
CA LEU A 12 4.06 -71.13 1.61
C LEU A 12 3.38 -71.35 0.21
N VAL A 13 3.26 -70.28 -0.60
CA VAL A 13 3.32 -70.18 -2.10
C VAL A 13 2.55 -71.17 -3.01
N PHE A 14 1.72 -70.64 -3.93
CA PHE A 14 1.95 -70.74 -5.39
C PHE A 14 1.21 -69.66 -6.19
N PHE A 15 1.94 -69.08 -7.14
CA PHE A 15 1.58 -68.04 -8.10
C PHE A 15 0.70 -68.58 -9.23
N THR A 16 -0.28 -67.80 -9.68
CA THR A 16 -0.77 -67.83 -11.07
C THR A 16 -1.17 -66.42 -11.49
N GLY A 17 -0.41 -65.85 -12.41
CA GLY A 17 -0.64 -64.53 -12.99
C GLY A 17 -1.70 -64.58 -14.10
N ILE A 18 -2.51 -63.52 -14.17
CA ILE A 18 -3.34 -63.20 -15.33
C ILE A 18 -2.96 -61.78 -15.74
N LEU A 19 -2.41 -61.68 -16.97
CA LEU A 19 -2.16 -60.43 -17.68
C LEU A 19 -3.49 -59.73 -17.95
N ILE A 20 -3.59 -58.46 -17.56
CA ILE A 20 -4.56 -57.52 -18.12
C ILE A 20 -3.76 -56.43 -18.81
N PHE A 21 -3.96 -56.31 -20.12
CA PHE A 21 -3.41 -55.28 -20.99
C PHE A 21 -3.96 -53.91 -20.59
N SER A 22 -3.11 -53.06 -20.02
CA SER A 22 -3.36 -51.62 -19.91
C SER A 22 -2.92 -50.94 -21.21
N LEU A 23 -3.89 -50.49 -22.01
CA LEU A 23 -3.69 -49.65 -23.18
C LEU A 23 -2.99 -48.34 -22.77
N SER A 24 -1.77 -48.15 -23.27
CA SER A 24 -1.05 -46.89 -23.23
C SER A 24 -1.74 -45.90 -24.17
N ALA A 25 -2.52 -44.99 -23.60
CA ALA A 25 -2.83 -43.74 -24.28
C ALA A 25 -1.66 -42.79 -24.01
N CYS A 26 -0.82 -42.56 -25.03
CA CYS A 26 0.13 -41.46 -25.04
C CYS A 26 -0.62 -40.12 -25.02
N SER A 27 -1.02 -39.67 -23.84
CA SER A 27 -1.19 -38.23 -23.60
C SER A 27 0.21 -37.64 -23.60
N LYS A 28 0.47 -36.72 -24.54
CA LYS A 28 1.69 -35.91 -24.53
C LYS A 28 1.68 -35.12 -23.21
N SER A 29 2.44 -35.60 -22.22
CA SER A 29 2.93 -34.72 -21.17
C SER A 29 3.77 -33.67 -21.88
N ILE A 30 3.21 -32.49 -22.08
CA ILE A 30 4.01 -31.29 -22.32
C ILE A 30 4.76 -31.11 -21.01
N VAL A 31 5.97 -31.66 -20.95
CA VAL A 31 7.01 -31.15 -20.07
C VAL A 31 7.17 -29.71 -20.53
N ARG A 32 6.50 -28.77 -19.84
CA ARG A 32 6.82 -27.35 -19.98
C ARG A 32 8.30 -27.29 -19.65
N ASN A 33 9.14 -26.96 -20.63
CA ASN A 33 10.49 -26.54 -20.36
C ASN A 33 10.36 -25.47 -19.28
N GLU A 34 10.90 -25.70 -18.08
CA GLU A 34 11.22 -24.63 -17.15
C GLU A 34 12.31 -23.79 -17.83
N SER A 35 11.90 -22.96 -18.80
CA SER A 35 12.69 -21.80 -19.16
C SER A 35 12.85 -21.03 -17.86
N GLN A 36 14.11 -20.82 -17.45
CA GLN A 36 14.46 -19.98 -16.32
C GLN A 36 13.59 -18.71 -16.37
N SER A 37 12.67 -18.56 -15.40
CA SER A 37 11.75 -17.41 -15.36
C SER A 37 12.56 -16.12 -15.48
N GLU A 38 12.10 -15.18 -16.30
CA GLU A 38 12.78 -13.90 -16.46
C GLU A 38 12.93 -13.20 -15.09
N GLU A 39 14.03 -12.49 -14.89
CA GLU A 39 14.26 -11.62 -13.74
C GLU A 39 14.42 -10.19 -14.26
N TYR A 40 13.92 -9.21 -13.51
CA TYR A 40 14.03 -7.79 -13.86
C TYR A 40 14.89 -7.04 -12.83
N PRO A 41 16.23 -7.17 -12.87
CA PRO A 41 17.09 -6.49 -11.93
C PRO A 41 16.94 -4.97 -12.04
N ILE A 42 16.99 -4.29 -10.89
CA ILE A 42 17.05 -2.83 -10.82
C ILE A 42 18.41 -2.30 -11.28
N ALA A 43 18.46 -1.00 -11.61
CA ALA A 43 19.74 -0.33 -11.86
C ALA A 43 20.66 -0.42 -10.64
N SER A 44 21.95 -0.66 -10.85
CA SER A 44 22.94 -0.80 -9.77
C SER A 44 23.13 0.46 -8.92
N ASP A 45 22.75 1.62 -9.44
CA ASP A 45 22.88 2.91 -8.79
C ASP A 45 21.63 3.24 -7.96
N VAL A 46 21.61 2.76 -6.71
CA VAL A 46 20.54 3.01 -5.75
C VAL A 46 20.81 4.31 -4.98
N GLN A 47 19.98 5.31 -5.25
CA GLN A 47 20.06 6.65 -4.68
C GLN A 47 18.75 6.99 -3.95
N THR A 48 18.85 7.88 -2.97
CA THR A 48 17.71 8.46 -2.24
C THR A 48 17.40 9.85 -2.79
N THR A 49 16.24 10.39 -2.43
CA THR A 49 15.88 11.76 -2.84
C THR A 49 16.78 12.85 -2.26
N LEU A 50 17.64 12.54 -1.27
CA LEU A 50 18.70 13.45 -0.82
C LEU A 50 19.76 13.73 -1.88
N GLN A 51 19.97 12.77 -2.78
CA GLN A 51 21.05 12.80 -3.76
C GLN A 51 20.55 13.29 -5.11
N ARG A 52 19.36 12.83 -5.52
CA ARG A 52 18.68 13.25 -6.75
C ARG A 52 17.19 13.00 -6.66
N THR A 53 16.41 13.75 -7.41
CA THR A 53 14.95 13.52 -7.55
C THR A 53 14.59 13.23 -8.99
N ILE A 54 13.42 12.66 -9.22
CA ILE A 54 12.86 12.56 -10.56
C ILE A 54 12.14 13.86 -10.89
N LYS A 55 12.57 14.48 -11.98
CA LYS A 55 12.01 15.73 -12.48
C LYS A 55 11.34 15.47 -13.82
N PRO A 56 10.00 15.50 -13.90
CA PRO A 56 9.28 15.49 -15.16
C PRO A 56 9.75 16.61 -16.08
N ASP A 57 9.84 16.31 -17.38
CA ASP A 57 9.98 17.33 -18.40
C ASP A 57 8.68 18.16 -18.51
N PRO A 58 8.72 19.36 -19.12
CA PRO A 58 7.52 20.16 -19.34
C PRO A 58 6.43 19.37 -20.09
N THR A 59 5.18 19.54 -19.68
CA THR A 59 4.03 18.90 -20.34
C THR A 59 4.01 19.23 -21.84
N PRO A 60 3.92 18.22 -22.73
CA PRO A 60 3.81 18.46 -24.16
C PRO A 60 2.58 19.29 -24.54
N THR A 61 2.67 19.98 -25.68
CA THR A 61 1.60 20.87 -26.16
C THR A 61 0.48 20.15 -26.91
N THR A 62 0.74 18.95 -27.44
CA THR A 62 -0.28 18.15 -28.12
C THR A 62 -1.05 17.34 -27.10
N ALA A 63 -2.27 17.77 -26.78
CA ALA A 63 -3.11 17.06 -25.83
C ALA A 63 -3.46 15.64 -26.31
N ILE A 64 -3.33 14.67 -25.40
CA ILE A 64 -3.75 13.28 -25.56
C ILE A 64 -4.46 12.81 -24.29
N ASN A 65 -5.07 11.63 -24.34
CA ASN A 65 -5.76 11.01 -23.21
C ASN A 65 -4.95 9.86 -22.60
N LEU A 66 -5.31 9.45 -21.38
CA LEU A 66 -4.62 8.36 -20.68
C LEU A 66 -4.61 7.04 -21.46
N TRP A 67 -5.67 6.76 -22.22
CA TRP A 67 -5.78 5.52 -23.01
C TRP A 67 -5.02 5.56 -24.33
N GLU A 68 -4.34 6.65 -24.64
CA GLU A 68 -3.56 6.80 -25.87
C GLU A 68 -2.07 6.53 -25.60
N ILE A 69 -1.77 5.45 -24.88
CA ILE A 69 -0.42 5.09 -24.41
C ILE A 69 0.59 5.00 -25.57
N SER A 70 0.17 4.50 -26.73
CA SER A 70 0.99 4.45 -27.95
C SER A 70 1.49 5.81 -28.42
N LYS A 71 0.79 6.90 -28.06
CA LYS A 71 1.12 8.29 -28.40
C LYS A 71 2.05 8.94 -27.38
N TYR A 72 2.31 8.33 -26.22
CA TYR A 72 3.09 8.95 -25.15
C TYR A 72 4.50 9.31 -25.63
N SER A 73 5.23 8.32 -26.16
CA SER A 73 6.57 8.53 -26.74
C SER A 73 6.54 9.49 -27.92
N GLN A 74 5.52 9.39 -28.77
CA GLN A 74 5.39 10.20 -29.98
C GLN A 74 5.34 11.70 -29.67
N TYR A 75 4.67 12.09 -28.58
CA TYR A 75 4.51 13.48 -28.17
C TYR A 75 5.40 13.88 -26.98
N GLY A 76 6.20 12.97 -26.44
CA GLY A 76 7.12 13.24 -25.34
C GLY A 76 6.50 13.21 -23.94
N TYR A 77 5.30 12.63 -23.78
CA TYR A 77 4.71 12.40 -22.46
C TYR A 77 5.50 11.35 -21.68
N GLY A 78 5.65 11.59 -20.38
CA GLY A 78 6.39 10.71 -19.49
C GLY A 78 7.91 10.84 -19.59
N ASN A 79 8.43 11.79 -20.37
CA ASN A 79 9.85 12.11 -20.36
C ASN A 79 10.25 12.80 -19.05
N TRP A 80 11.44 12.50 -18.56
CA TRP A 80 11.97 13.03 -17.31
C TRP A 80 13.49 13.01 -17.29
N THR A 81 14.03 13.77 -16.36
CA THR A 81 15.47 13.81 -16.05
C THR A 81 15.68 13.74 -14.54
N TYR A 82 16.90 13.46 -14.11
CA TYR A 82 17.24 13.63 -12.69
C TYR A 82 17.41 15.10 -12.35
N GLY A 83 16.65 15.55 -11.36
CA GLY A 83 16.82 16.84 -10.69
C GLY A 83 17.80 16.76 -9.52
N PRO A 84 18.13 17.91 -8.90
CA PRO A 84 18.94 17.93 -7.69
C PRO A 84 18.25 17.19 -6.54
N GLY A 85 19.05 16.69 -5.59
CA GLY A 85 18.53 16.14 -4.35
C GLY A 85 17.85 17.19 -3.47
N LEU A 86 16.94 16.73 -2.61
CA LEU A 86 16.22 17.54 -1.65
C LEU A 86 16.87 17.38 -0.26
N PRO A 87 17.43 18.44 0.34
CA PRO A 87 17.98 18.35 1.68
C PRO A 87 16.86 18.08 2.70
N TYR A 88 17.23 17.61 3.88
CA TYR A 88 16.31 17.55 5.00
C TYR A 88 15.85 18.95 5.40
N ASP A 89 14.53 19.15 5.41
CA ASP A 89 13.93 20.28 6.12
C ASP A 89 13.91 19.97 7.61
N LYS A 90 14.67 20.73 8.41
CA LYS A 90 14.71 20.55 9.86
C LYS A 90 13.53 21.28 10.50
N ARG A 91 12.57 20.51 11.00
CA ARG A 91 11.29 21.01 11.51
C ARG A 91 11.28 21.04 13.03
N LEU A 92 10.99 22.22 13.57
CA LEU A 92 10.95 22.52 15.01
C LEU A 92 9.56 22.99 15.46
N ASP A 93 8.53 22.81 14.62
CA ASP A 93 7.19 23.38 14.79
C ASP A 93 6.53 22.99 16.13
N ILE A 94 6.81 21.78 16.64
CA ILE A 94 6.28 21.29 17.92
C ILE A 94 7.26 21.47 19.10
N MET A 95 8.41 22.10 18.88
CA MET A 95 9.40 22.35 19.93
C MET A 95 9.09 23.65 20.67
N PRO A 96 9.57 23.83 21.92
CA PRO A 96 9.43 25.09 22.64
C PRO A 96 9.99 26.27 21.86
N VAL A 97 9.36 27.42 22.04
CA VAL A 97 9.89 28.70 21.51
C VAL A 97 11.30 28.93 22.03
N GLY A 98 12.23 29.24 21.12
CA GLY A 98 13.64 29.47 21.45
C GLY A 98 14.47 28.19 21.62
N TYR A 99 13.90 27.00 21.35
CA TYR A 99 14.68 25.78 21.26
C TYR A 99 15.78 25.91 20.20
N ASN A 100 17.02 25.78 20.64
CA ASN A 100 18.19 25.75 19.78
C ASN A 100 18.82 24.36 19.88
N SER A 101 18.84 23.64 18.76
CA SER A 101 19.45 22.32 18.69
C SER A 101 20.96 22.43 18.93
N PRO A 102 21.55 21.71 19.89
CA PRO A 102 23.00 21.71 20.08
C PRO A 102 23.73 21.24 18.81
N ALA A 103 24.90 21.81 18.52
CA ALA A 103 25.76 21.35 17.43
C ALA A 103 26.21 19.90 17.72
N ASP A 104 26.14 19.01 16.72
CA ASP A 104 26.45 17.57 16.79
C ASP A 104 25.57 16.70 17.71
N THR A 105 24.27 16.67 17.40
CA THR A 105 23.19 16.19 18.27
C THR A 105 22.80 14.72 18.16
N ARG A 106 22.91 14.07 16.98
CA ARG A 106 22.44 12.68 16.80
C ARG A 106 23.42 11.71 17.44
N LYS A 107 23.10 11.23 18.64
CA LYS A 107 24.01 10.36 19.41
C LYS A 107 23.73 8.89 19.19
N THR A 108 22.47 8.48 19.35
CA THR A 108 22.11 7.06 19.33
C THR A 108 20.93 6.82 18.42
N LYS A 109 21.13 6.01 17.39
CA LYS A 109 20.05 5.51 16.52
C LYS A 109 19.23 4.48 17.29
N LEU A 110 17.94 4.74 17.45
CA LEU A 110 17.01 3.87 18.15
C LEU A 110 16.36 2.85 17.23
N LEU A 111 15.99 3.30 16.02
CA LEU A 111 15.21 2.53 15.06
C LEU A 111 15.52 2.98 13.64
N ASN A 112 15.53 2.05 12.69
CA ASN A 112 15.65 2.31 11.25
C ASN A 112 14.68 1.40 10.50
N PHE A 113 13.73 1.92 9.73
CA PHE A 113 12.71 1.11 9.05
C PHE A 113 12.26 1.77 7.74
N PHE A 114 11.48 1.06 6.95
CA PHE A 114 10.85 1.63 5.75
C PHE A 114 9.33 1.45 5.79
N THR A 115 8.63 2.30 5.05
CA THR A 115 7.21 2.17 4.76
C THR A 115 6.98 2.11 3.26
N ILE A 116 6.04 1.27 2.83
CA ILE A 116 5.43 1.29 1.49
C ILE A 116 3.92 1.51 1.65
N SER A 117 3.27 2.12 0.66
CA SER A 117 1.83 2.34 0.69
C SER A 117 1.25 2.40 -0.71
N ASP A 118 -0.06 2.14 -0.80
CA ASP A 118 -0.85 2.41 -2.01
C ASP A 118 -0.20 1.80 -3.24
N ILE A 119 0.05 0.49 -3.17
CA ILE A 119 0.68 -0.28 -4.23
C ILE A 119 -0.33 -0.55 -5.33
N HIS A 120 -1.59 -0.80 -4.93
CA HIS A 120 -2.71 -1.08 -5.83
C HIS A 120 -2.38 -2.18 -6.83
N ILE A 121 -1.91 -3.35 -6.36
CA ILE A 121 -1.73 -4.51 -7.22
C ILE A 121 -3.03 -4.77 -7.96
N THR A 122 -2.96 -4.72 -9.30
CA THR A 122 -4.15 -4.65 -10.15
C THR A 122 -4.26 -5.87 -11.04
N ASP A 123 -5.39 -6.58 -10.98
CA ASP A 123 -5.84 -7.42 -12.09
C ASP A 123 -6.52 -6.55 -13.16
N LYS A 124 -5.69 -6.05 -14.08
CA LYS A 124 -6.09 -5.22 -15.23
C LYS A 124 -7.06 -5.92 -16.21
N GLU A 125 -7.18 -7.24 -16.15
CA GLU A 125 -8.09 -8.02 -17.00
C GLU A 125 -9.42 -8.35 -16.30
N SER A 126 -9.58 -7.93 -15.04
CA SER A 126 -10.82 -8.13 -14.29
C SER A 126 -12.02 -7.47 -14.97
N PRO A 127 -13.19 -8.14 -15.06
CA PRO A 127 -14.39 -7.59 -15.69
C PRO A 127 -14.98 -6.38 -14.96
N ASN A 128 -14.67 -6.19 -13.68
CA ASN A 128 -15.34 -5.24 -12.80
C ASN A 128 -14.48 -4.03 -12.40
N GLN A 129 -13.72 -3.49 -13.35
CA GLN A 129 -12.96 -2.25 -13.18
C GLN A 129 -13.83 -0.99 -13.46
N LEU A 130 -13.28 0.21 -13.28
CA LEU A 130 -13.95 1.51 -13.55
C LEU A 130 -13.40 2.26 -14.78
N ILE A 131 -12.77 1.53 -15.70
CA ILE A 131 -11.98 2.09 -16.79
C ILE A 131 -12.77 3.10 -17.64
N TYR A 132 -14.01 2.79 -18.02
CA TYR A 132 -14.81 3.69 -18.85
C TYR A 132 -15.18 5.01 -18.15
N LEU A 133 -15.28 5.04 -16.82
CA LEU A 133 -15.56 6.29 -16.11
C LEU A 133 -14.40 7.28 -16.25
N GLN A 134 -13.16 6.80 -16.40
CA GLN A 134 -12.02 7.67 -16.73
C GLN A 134 -12.22 8.33 -18.11
N ARG A 135 -12.82 7.63 -19.09
CA ARG A 135 -13.13 8.21 -20.41
C ARG A 135 -14.26 9.24 -20.35
N LEU A 136 -15.22 9.06 -19.46
CA LEU A 136 -16.28 10.05 -19.21
C LEU A 136 -15.73 11.31 -18.53
N HIS A 137 -14.73 11.14 -17.67
CA HIS A 137 -14.13 12.20 -16.87
C HIS A 137 -12.61 12.33 -17.10
N PRO A 138 -12.15 12.60 -18.34
CA PRO A 138 -10.76 12.43 -18.74
C PRO A 138 -9.78 13.40 -18.07
N LYS A 139 -10.29 14.49 -17.48
CA LYS A 139 -9.52 15.53 -16.79
C LYS A 139 -9.72 15.54 -15.28
N MET A 140 -10.50 14.61 -14.74
CA MET A 140 -10.75 14.59 -13.31
C MET A 140 -9.46 14.16 -12.59
N PRO A 141 -9.03 14.84 -11.51
CA PRO A 141 -7.76 14.54 -10.85
C PRO A 141 -7.63 13.08 -10.39
N VAL A 142 -8.72 12.45 -9.94
CA VAL A 142 -8.77 11.02 -9.57
C VAL A 142 -8.81 10.07 -10.78
N GLY A 143 -8.81 10.61 -12.00
CA GLY A 143 -8.94 9.84 -13.24
C GLY A 143 -7.83 8.82 -13.42
N ALA A 144 -6.60 9.14 -12.99
CA ALA A 144 -5.49 8.19 -13.02
C ALA A 144 -5.70 6.97 -12.11
N SER A 145 -6.49 7.11 -11.02
CA SER A 145 -6.85 6.01 -10.10
C SER A 145 -7.85 5.04 -10.72
N LEU A 146 -8.70 5.50 -11.64
CA LEU A 146 -9.69 4.67 -12.35
C LEU A 146 -9.09 3.89 -13.53
N TYR A 147 -8.19 4.54 -14.27
CA TYR A 147 -7.43 3.93 -15.36
C TYR A 147 -6.13 4.69 -15.59
N SER A 148 -5.03 3.96 -15.67
CA SER A 148 -3.78 4.46 -16.24
C SER A 148 -2.94 3.29 -16.75
N GLY A 149 -1.97 3.57 -17.62
CA GLY A 149 -1.02 2.54 -18.08
C GLY A 149 -0.18 1.91 -16.95
N ILE A 150 -0.11 2.56 -15.79
CA ILE A 150 0.60 2.08 -14.59
C ILE A 150 0.04 0.74 -14.11
N MET A 151 -1.29 0.55 -14.22
CA MET A 151 -2.01 -0.64 -13.74
C MET A 151 -1.44 -1.96 -14.29
N MET A 152 -0.84 -1.93 -15.49
CA MET A 152 -0.21 -3.09 -16.11
C MET A 152 1.05 -3.58 -15.37
N PHE A 153 1.71 -2.71 -14.60
CA PHE A 153 3.07 -2.95 -14.10
C PHE A 153 3.19 -2.95 -12.57
N THR A 154 2.08 -2.94 -11.85
CA THR A 154 2.06 -2.76 -10.37
C THR A 154 2.88 -3.81 -9.62
N THR A 155 2.86 -5.07 -10.06
CA THR A 155 3.72 -6.14 -9.47
C THR A 155 5.21 -5.86 -9.70
N HIS A 156 5.59 -5.43 -10.90
CA HIS A 156 6.97 -5.12 -11.26
C HIS A 156 7.50 -3.89 -10.51
N VAL A 157 6.64 -2.88 -10.27
CA VAL A 157 7.01 -1.71 -9.47
C VAL A 157 7.24 -2.10 -8.02
N LEU A 158 6.40 -2.97 -7.45
CA LEU A 158 6.63 -3.52 -6.12
C LEU A 158 7.94 -4.29 -6.06
N ASP A 159 8.23 -5.15 -7.03
CA ASP A 159 9.50 -5.90 -7.07
C ASP A 159 10.72 -4.97 -7.17
N ALA A 160 10.66 -3.92 -7.99
CA ALA A 160 11.73 -2.91 -8.06
C ALA A 160 11.91 -2.15 -6.74
N ALA A 161 10.82 -1.83 -6.03
CA ALA A 161 10.88 -1.22 -4.70
C ALA A 161 11.51 -2.18 -3.68
N VAL A 162 11.15 -3.46 -3.70
CA VAL A 162 11.72 -4.51 -2.84
C VAL A 162 13.22 -4.69 -3.10
N GLN A 163 13.64 -4.77 -4.36
CA GLN A 163 15.07 -4.82 -4.70
C GLN A 163 15.81 -3.57 -4.21
N THR A 164 15.19 -2.39 -4.31
CA THR A 164 15.77 -1.13 -3.81
C THR A 164 15.92 -1.15 -2.29
N VAL A 165 14.90 -1.63 -1.57
CA VAL A 165 14.95 -1.84 -0.11
C VAL A 165 16.09 -2.79 0.25
N ASN A 166 16.22 -3.93 -0.45
CA ASN A 166 17.28 -4.89 -0.20
C ASN A 166 18.67 -4.29 -0.42
N ALA A 167 18.84 -3.49 -1.48
CA ALA A 167 20.09 -2.80 -1.74
C ALA A 167 20.44 -1.79 -0.63
N LEU A 168 19.47 -1.01 -0.15
CA LEU A 168 19.66 -0.09 0.98
C LEU A 168 19.94 -0.83 2.29
N HIS A 169 19.25 -1.93 2.56
CA HIS A 169 19.46 -2.76 3.74
C HIS A 169 20.89 -3.34 3.78
N ASN A 170 21.39 -3.78 2.62
CA ASN A 170 22.71 -4.40 2.48
C ASN A 170 23.85 -3.39 2.24
N LYS A 171 23.53 -2.11 2.08
CA LYS A 171 24.49 -1.05 1.76
C LYS A 171 25.63 -0.97 2.78
N ASP A 172 26.85 -0.74 2.26
CA ASP A 172 28.09 -0.62 3.04
C ASP A 172 28.28 -1.78 4.05
N ASN A 173 28.01 -3.01 3.60
CA ASN A 173 28.05 -4.23 4.40
C ASN A 173 27.12 -4.16 5.63
N LYS A 174 25.84 -3.80 5.40
CA LYS A 174 24.82 -3.59 6.44
C LYS A 174 25.26 -2.56 7.49
N ALA A 175 25.81 -1.41 7.06
CA ALA A 175 26.15 -0.32 7.99
C ALA A 175 24.90 0.32 8.64
N ASN A 176 23.77 0.32 7.92
CA ASN A 176 22.49 0.84 8.40
C ASN A 176 21.31 -0.05 7.97
N PRO A 177 21.21 -1.30 8.48
CA PRO A 177 20.15 -2.21 8.09
C PRO A 177 18.81 -1.72 8.63
N PHE A 178 17.73 -2.07 7.93
CA PHE A 178 16.38 -1.90 8.45
C PHE A 178 16.08 -2.91 9.55
N ASP A 179 15.52 -2.44 10.66
CA ASP A 179 15.00 -3.23 11.78
C ASP A 179 13.67 -3.92 11.41
N PHE A 180 12.84 -3.29 10.55
CA PHE A 180 11.61 -3.87 9.99
C PHE A 180 11.12 -3.06 8.75
N GLY A 181 10.12 -3.59 8.05
CA GLY A 181 9.32 -2.91 7.04
C GLY A 181 7.84 -2.82 7.42
N LEU A 182 7.12 -1.84 6.87
CA LEU A 182 5.69 -1.66 7.14
C LEU A 182 4.94 -1.28 5.86
N SER A 183 3.89 -2.03 5.52
CA SER A 183 2.93 -1.61 4.49
C SER A 183 1.76 -0.90 5.15
N LEU A 184 1.45 0.32 4.68
CA LEU A 184 0.42 1.19 5.25
C LEU A 184 -0.97 0.98 4.61
N GLY A 185 -1.19 -0.16 3.94
CA GLY A 185 -2.47 -0.50 3.31
C GLY A 185 -2.52 -0.21 1.80
N ASP A 186 -3.68 -0.51 1.22
CA ASP A 186 -3.96 -0.43 -0.22
C ASP A 186 -2.96 -1.25 -1.04
N THR A 187 -2.87 -2.52 -0.63
CA THR A 187 -2.05 -3.52 -1.30
C THR A 187 -2.66 -3.95 -2.62
N CYS A 188 -3.98 -4.13 -2.63
CA CYS A 188 -4.79 -4.54 -3.78
C CYS A 188 -5.44 -3.32 -4.42
N ASN A 189 -5.84 -3.42 -5.68
CA ASN A 189 -6.65 -2.40 -6.32
C ASN A 189 -8.15 -2.62 -6.02
N SER A 190 -8.60 -3.88 -5.86
CA SER A 190 -10.01 -4.22 -5.67
C SER A 190 -10.24 -5.56 -4.96
N THR A 191 -9.79 -5.74 -3.71
CA THR A 191 -10.09 -6.89 -2.82
C THR A 191 -9.89 -8.31 -3.38
N GLN A 192 -9.27 -8.50 -4.54
CA GLN A 192 -9.26 -9.80 -5.22
C GLN A 192 -8.23 -10.74 -4.61
N TYR A 193 -8.53 -12.03 -4.64
CA TYR A 193 -7.61 -13.07 -4.20
C TYR A 193 -6.30 -13.07 -5.00
N ASN A 194 -6.35 -13.05 -6.33
CA ASN A 194 -5.16 -13.00 -7.18
C ASN A 194 -4.31 -11.73 -6.93
N GLU A 195 -4.93 -10.57 -6.78
CA GLU A 195 -4.22 -9.31 -6.47
C GLU A 195 -3.44 -9.42 -5.15
N LEU A 196 -4.08 -9.93 -4.09
CA LEU A 196 -3.42 -10.14 -2.80
C LEU A 196 -2.32 -11.20 -2.88
N ARG A 197 -2.56 -12.29 -3.63
CA ARG A 197 -1.55 -13.33 -3.79
C ARG A 197 -0.32 -12.81 -4.52
N TRP A 198 -0.47 -12.05 -5.60
CA TRP A 198 0.65 -11.41 -6.28
C TRP A 198 1.42 -10.47 -5.36
N TYR A 199 0.73 -9.67 -4.54
CA TYR A 199 1.38 -8.80 -3.54
C TYR A 199 2.28 -9.58 -2.58
N ILE A 200 1.74 -10.61 -1.92
CA ILE A 200 2.48 -11.44 -0.95
C ILE A 200 3.59 -12.22 -1.65
N ASP A 201 3.33 -12.74 -2.85
CA ASP A 201 4.27 -13.57 -3.59
C ASP A 201 5.47 -12.77 -4.11
N VAL A 202 5.30 -11.49 -4.43
CA VAL A 202 6.43 -10.59 -4.74
C VAL A 202 7.33 -10.43 -3.51
N LEU A 203 6.75 -10.16 -2.34
CA LEU A 203 7.50 -10.01 -1.08
C LEU A 203 8.17 -11.32 -0.64
N ASP A 204 7.56 -12.46 -0.93
CA ASP A 204 8.12 -13.79 -0.68
C ASP A 204 9.18 -14.21 -1.72
N GLY A 205 9.33 -13.46 -2.81
CA GLY A 205 10.26 -13.78 -3.90
C GLY A 205 9.86 -15.04 -4.64
N LYS A 206 8.58 -15.19 -4.99
CA LYS A 206 8.07 -16.30 -5.81
C LYS A 206 8.04 -15.92 -7.29
N VAL A 207 7.63 -16.90 -8.11
CA VAL A 207 7.33 -16.63 -9.52
C VAL A 207 5.96 -15.96 -9.57
N ILE A 208 5.89 -14.85 -10.29
CA ILE A 208 4.68 -14.06 -10.47
C ILE A 208 4.16 -14.31 -11.87
N GLU A 209 2.87 -14.55 -11.99
CA GLU A 209 2.16 -14.61 -13.26
C GLU A 209 1.18 -13.42 -13.30
N PRO A 210 1.60 -12.25 -13.80
CA PRO A 210 0.81 -11.03 -13.72
C PRO A 210 -0.30 -10.98 -14.79
N SER A 211 -0.97 -12.10 -15.07
CA SER A 211 -2.05 -12.24 -16.04
C SER A 211 -3.17 -13.13 -15.48
N SER A 212 -4.41 -12.92 -15.94
CA SER A 212 -5.59 -13.65 -15.42
C SER A 212 -6.55 -14.07 -16.54
N GLY A 213 -7.47 -14.97 -16.23
CA GLY A 213 -8.51 -15.45 -17.14
C GLY A 213 -7.96 -16.16 -18.38
N ALA A 214 -7.86 -15.44 -19.50
CA ALA A 214 -7.41 -16.02 -20.77
C ALA A 214 -5.89 -16.00 -20.93
N HIS A 215 -5.15 -15.29 -20.06
CA HIS A 215 -3.70 -15.12 -20.14
C HIS A 215 -3.24 -14.64 -21.53
N LEU A 216 -3.99 -13.70 -22.10
CA LEU A 216 -3.68 -13.17 -23.43
C LEU A 216 -2.34 -12.44 -23.38
N GLY A 217 -1.48 -12.73 -24.37
CA GLY A 217 -0.16 -12.12 -24.46
C GLY A 217 0.90 -12.69 -23.52
N TYR A 218 0.59 -13.73 -22.73
CA TYR A 218 1.51 -14.33 -21.75
C TYR A 218 2.94 -14.56 -22.25
N ASP A 219 3.12 -15.14 -23.44
CA ASP A 219 4.46 -15.44 -23.98
C ASP A 219 5.13 -14.24 -24.68
N THR A 220 4.38 -13.17 -24.98
CA THR A 220 4.81 -12.15 -25.96
C THR A 220 4.77 -10.72 -25.45
N ILE A 221 4.01 -10.43 -24.39
CA ILE A 221 3.75 -9.07 -23.89
C ILE A 221 4.37 -8.91 -22.51
N ASP A 222 5.24 -7.91 -22.36
CA ASP A 222 6.10 -7.79 -21.17
C ASP A 222 5.34 -7.67 -19.85
N TYR A 223 4.18 -6.99 -19.82
CA TYR A 223 3.37 -6.89 -18.60
C TYR A 223 2.55 -8.15 -18.27
N GLN A 224 2.52 -9.14 -19.17
CA GLN A 224 1.82 -10.42 -19.00
C GLN A 224 2.77 -11.58 -18.69
N LYS A 225 4.05 -11.45 -19.07
CA LYS A 225 5.04 -12.50 -18.90
C LYS A 225 5.25 -12.83 -17.43
N SER A 226 5.41 -14.11 -17.15
CA SER A 226 5.81 -14.56 -15.83
C SER A 226 7.28 -14.21 -15.55
N TYR A 227 7.55 -13.77 -14.33
CA TYR A 227 8.90 -13.43 -13.89
C TYR A 227 9.15 -13.91 -12.46
N LYS A 228 10.42 -14.04 -12.09
CA LYS A 228 10.86 -14.35 -10.73
C LYS A 228 11.07 -13.06 -9.95
N ALA A 229 10.25 -12.83 -8.93
CA ALA A 229 10.46 -11.73 -8.00
C ALA A 229 11.68 -11.98 -7.10
N ALA A 230 12.36 -10.90 -6.72
CA ALA A 230 13.55 -10.96 -5.88
C ALA A 230 13.22 -11.39 -4.43
N GLY A 231 12.06 -10.96 -3.93
CA GLY A 231 11.66 -11.14 -2.54
C GLY A 231 12.36 -10.18 -1.59
N LEU A 232 11.68 -9.81 -0.51
CA LEU A 232 12.27 -9.00 0.55
C LEU A 232 13.37 -9.81 1.25
N ASP A 233 14.49 -9.15 1.58
CA ASP A 233 15.56 -9.75 2.36
C ASP A 233 14.98 -10.38 3.64
N LYS A 234 15.16 -11.69 3.79
CA LYS A 234 14.54 -12.49 4.85
C LYS A 234 14.94 -12.08 6.26
N THR A 235 15.99 -11.24 6.40
CA THR A 235 16.40 -10.68 7.68
C THR A 235 15.56 -9.48 8.10
N ILE A 236 14.72 -8.93 7.22
CA ILE A 236 13.80 -7.84 7.51
C ILE A 236 12.42 -8.40 7.84
N PRO A 237 11.97 -8.37 9.10
CA PRO A 237 10.57 -8.63 9.40
C PRO A 237 9.69 -7.52 8.82
N TRP A 238 8.49 -7.83 8.36
CA TRP A 238 7.55 -6.81 7.88
C TRP A 238 6.14 -6.95 8.42
N TYR A 239 5.39 -5.86 8.39
CA TYR A 239 4.09 -5.73 9.03
C TYR A 239 3.08 -5.05 8.09
N GLN A 240 1.80 -5.36 8.25
CA GLN A 240 0.72 -4.90 7.37
C GLN A 240 -0.35 -4.10 8.13
N ALA A 241 -0.72 -2.93 7.62
CA ALA A 241 -1.96 -2.22 7.97
C ALA A 241 -3.06 -2.50 6.92
N LEU A 242 -4.34 -2.41 7.31
CA LEU A 242 -5.45 -2.56 6.37
C LEU A 242 -5.76 -1.20 5.72
N GLY A 243 -5.82 -1.14 4.38
CA GLY A 243 -6.31 0.01 3.63
C GLY A 243 -7.72 -0.20 3.06
N ASN A 244 -8.36 0.86 2.55
CA ASN A 244 -9.74 0.78 2.08
C ASN A 244 -9.88 -0.07 0.80
N HIS A 245 -8.89 -0.10 -0.10
CA HIS A 245 -8.90 -0.97 -1.29
C HIS A 245 -8.72 -2.46 -0.98
N ASP A 246 -8.25 -2.78 0.22
CA ASP A 246 -8.05 -4.16 0.65
C ASP A 246 -9.37 -4.86 1.01
N HIS A 247 -10.45 -4.09 1.26
CA HIS A 247 -11.76 -4.65 1.62
C HIS A 247 -12.99 -3.95 0.98
N PHE A 248 -12.79 -2.93 0.14
CA PHE A 248 -13.84 -2.32 -0.68
C PHE A 248 -13.55 -2.44 -2.17
N TRP A 249 -14.61 -2.65 -2.98
CA TRP A 249 -14.50 -2.64 -4.44
C TRP A 249 -13.98 -1.28 -4.90
N MET A 250 -12.82 -1.26 -5.56
CA MET A 250 -12.12 -0.04 -5.97
C MET A 250 -11.89 0.95 -4.82
N GLY A 251 -11.69 0.44 -3.59
CA GLY A 251 -11.52 1.26 -2.39
C GLY A 251 -12.75 2.04 -1.96
N SER A 252 -13.88 1.83 -2.62
CA SER A 252 -14.99 2.78 -2.60
C SER A 252 -16.28 2.17 -2.09
N ILE A 253 -16.62 0.94 -2.48
CA ILE A 253 -17.95 0.40 -2.24
C ILE A 253 -17.85 -0.95 -1.53
N PRO A 254 -18.54 -1.15 -0.39
CA PRO A 254 -18.61 -2.44 0.30
C PRO A 254 -19.15 -3.53 -0.62
N VAL A 255 -18.42 -4.63 -0.77
CA VAL A 255 -18.76 -5.68 -1.73
C VAL A 255 -20.10 -6.34 -1.41
N ASP A 256 -20.32 -6.72 -0.14
CA ASP A 256 -21.53 -7.45 0.30
C ASP A 256 -22.67 -6.55 0.76
N TYR A 257 -22.35 -5.33 1.18
CA TYR A 257 -23.32 -4.37 1.68
C TYR A 257 -23.72 -3.31 0.64
N SER A 258 -23.18 -3.43 -0.58
CA SER A 258 -23.53 -2.57 -1.71
C SER A 258 -25.04 -2.58 -2.01
N LEU A 259 -25.49 -1.48 -2.62
CA LEU A 259 -26.77 -1.46 -3.33
C LEU A 259 -26.79 -2.45 -4.51
N ARG A 260 -25.62 -2.79 -5.08
CA ARG A 260 -25.45 -3.75 -6.18
C ARG A 260 -25.32 -5.18 -5.67
N LYS A 261 -26.41 -5.96 -5.74
CA LYS A 261 -26.48 -7.31 -5.13
C LYS A 261 -25.63 -8.38 -5.80
N ASP A 262 -25.30 -8.21 -7.06
CA ASP A 262 -24.41 -9.08 -7.85
C ASP A 262 -22.96 -8.57 -7.88
N LEU A 263 -22.58 -7.58 -7.06
CA LEU A 263 -21.21 -7.03 -7.08
C LEU A 263 -20.15 -8.09 -6.78
N ARG A 264 -20.33 -8.91 -5.73
CA ARG A 264 -19.41 -10.04 -5.45
C ARG A 264 -19.31 -11.02 -6.63
N GLN A 265 -20.44 -11.33 -7.26
CA GLN A 265 -20.50 -12.27 -8.37
C GLN A 265 -19.83 -11.71 -9.64
N SER A 266 -19.78 -10.38 -9.79
CA SER A 266 -19.23 -9.73 -10.98
C SER A 266 -17.72 -9.96 -11.13
N PHE A 267 -17.00 -10.15 -10.03
CA PHE A 267 -15.55 -10.43 -10.01
C PHE A 267 -15.16 -11.66 -10.84
N ILE A 268 -15.94 -12.73 -10.73
CA ILE A 268 -15.66 -14.02 -11.38
C ILE A 268 -16.55 -14.25 -12.61
N SER A 269 -17.28 -13.21 -13.04
CA SER A 269 -18.19 -13.28 -14.17
C SER A 269 -17.43 -13.38 -15.50
N ASP A 270 -18.09 -13.96 -16.51
CA ASP A 270 -17.65 -13.87 -17.90
C ASP A 270 -18.18 -12.61 -18.59
N GLU A 271 -18.94 -11.75 -17.90
CA GLU A 271 -19.47 -10.49 -18.44
C GLU A 271 -18.69 -9.28 -17.93
N VAL A 272 -18.35 -8.37 -18.84
CA VAL A 272 -17.83 -7.05 -18.47
C VAL A 272 -18.87 -6.32 -17.63
N PHE A 273 -18.45 -5.78 -16.50
CA PHE A 273 -19.33 -5.11 -15.56
C PHE A 273 -19.94 -3.86 -16.19
N ALA A 274 -21.26 -3.75 -16.09
CA ALA A 274 -21.98 -2.55 -16.44
C ALA A 274 -22.48 -1.84 -15.18
N THR A 275 -22.33 -0.52 -15.13
CA THR A 275 -22.77 0.35 -14.02
C THR A 275 -23.15 1.74 -14.53
N GLY A 276 -23.79 2.54 -13.69
CA GLY A 276 -23.91 3.98 -13.88
C GLY A 276 -22.63 4.74 -13.56
N ASP A 277 -22.67 6.06 -13.72
CA ASP A 277 -21.58 6.95 -13.32
C ASP A 277 -21.54 7.13 -11.80
N ILE A 278 -20.89 6.18 -11.12
CA ILE A 278 -20.82 6.14 -9.66
C ILE A 278 -19.97 7.26 -9.06
N LEU A 279 -19.20 7.98 -9.87
CA LEU A 279 -18.40 9.13 -9.42
C LEU A 279 -19.27 10.36 -9.27
N ALA A 280 -20.28 10.49 -10.13
CA ALA A 280 -21.30 11.52 -9.99
C ALA A 280 -22.31 11.19 -8.89
N ASN A 281 -22.66 9.90 -8.74
CA ASN A 281 -23.57 9.45 -7.69
C ASN A 281 -23.32 7.96 -7.36
N PRO A 282 -22.67 7.63 -6.24
CA PRO A 282 -22.39 6.24 -5.88
C PRO A 282 -23.65 5.36 -5.76
N ALA A 283 -24.81 5.96 -5.46
CA ALA A 283 -26.07 5.23 -5.29
C ALA A 283 -26.62 4.61 -6.60
N ILE A 284 -26.14 5.06 -7.77
CA ILE A 284 -26.59 4.54 -9.07
C ILE A 284 -25.73 3.38 -9.59
N ILE A 285 -24.96 2.69 -8.74
CA ILE A 285 -24.23 1.47 -9.10
C ILE A 285 -25.12 0.36 -9.70
N ASN A 286 -26.43 0.40 -9.40
CA ASN A 286 -27.42 -0.51 -9.97
C ASN A 286 -27.84 -0.19 -11.40
N ASN A 287 -27.48 0.97 -11.93
CA ASN A 287 -27.74 1.26 -13.33
C ASN A 287 -26.89 0.35 -14.24
N ARG A 288 -27.20 0.35 -15.53
CA ARG A 288 -26.48 -0.40 -16.58
C ARG A 288 -26.26 0.53 -17.75
N ASP A 289 -25.69 1.69 -17.47
CA ASP A 289 -25.58 2.77 -18.45
C ASP A 289 -24.38 2.51 -19.38
N TYR A 290 -23.29 2.01 -18.82
CA TYR A 290 -22.04 1.79 -19.52
C TYR A 290 -21.39 0.45 -19.13
N TYR A 291 -20.83 -0.27 -20.10
CA TYR A 291 -19.83 -1.31 -19.83
C TYR A 291 -18.49 -0.64 -19.53
N MET A 292 -17.88 -1.03 -18.42
CA MET A 292 -16.65 -0.39 -17.92
C MET A 292 -15.42 -0.74 -18.75
N GLY A 293 -15.43 -1.86 -19.46
CA GLY A 293 -14.33 -2.33 -20.28
C GLY A 293 -13.23 -3.05 -19.49
N VAL A 294 -12.24 -3.55 -20.23
CA VAL A 294 -11.05 -4.25 -19.73
C VAL A 294 -9.84 -3.89 -20.57
N PHE A 295 -8.63 -4.13 -20.05
CA PHE A 295 -7.41 -4.08 -20.84
C PHE A 295 -7.35 -5.29 -21.79
N ASP A 296 -6.94 -5.08 -23.03
CA ASP A 296 -6.63 -6.16 -23.96
C ASP A 296 -5.19 -6.64 -23.76
N GLY A 297 -5.05 -7.71 -22.99
CA GLY A 297 -3.79 -8.38 -22.69
C GLY A 297 -2.99 -8.83 -23.93
N SER A 298 -3.63 -8.96 -25.10
CA SER A 298 -2.94 -9.34 -26.34
C SER A 298 -2.17 -8.19 -27.00
N THR A 299 -2.34 -6.96 -26.51
CA THR A 299 -1.75 -5.75 -27.11
C THR A 299 -0.60 -5.20 -26.27
N PRO A 300 0.46 -4.63 -26.88
CA PRO A 300 1.61 -4.10 -26.14
C PRO A 300 1.29 -2.90 -25.25
N TYR A 301 0.15 -2.23 -25.48
CA TYR A 301 -0.27 -1.05 -24.73
C TYR A 301 -1.51 -1.28 -23.86
N GLY A 302 -2.03 -2.52 -23.80
CA GLY A 302 -3.22 -2.84 -23.02
C GLY A 302 -4.42 -2.01 -23.47
N ASP A 303 -4.70 -2.00 -24.78
CA ASP A 303 -5.77 -1.21 -25.38
C ASP A 303 -7.10 -1.51 -24.67
N ILE A 304 -7.88 -0.48 -24.38
CA ILE A 304 -9.18 -0.67 -23.71
C ILE A 304 -10.20 -1.19 -24.73
N ILE A 305 -10.74 -2.37 -24.45
CA ILE A 305 -11.79 -3.02 -25.23
C ILE A 305 -13.09 -3.12 -24.42
N LYS A 306 -14.21 -3.35 -25.13
CA LYS A 306 -15.52 -3.66 -24.53
C LYS A 306 -16.07 -2.56 -23.60
N ALA A 307 -15.61 -1.31 -23.79
CA ALA A 307 -16.01 -0.16 -23.00
C ALA A 307 -16.96 0.76 -23.78
N GLY A 308 -18.03 1.24 -23.17
CA GLY A 308 -18.95 2.17 -23.82
C GLY A 308 -20.40 2.09 -23.31
N PRO A 309 -21.30 2.96 -23.82
CA PRO A 309 -22.72 2.89 -23.55
C PRO A 309 -23.28 1.51 -23.85
N VAL A 310 -24.10 0.97 -22.95
CA VAL A 310 -24.66 -0.39 -23.11
C VAL A 310 -25.43 -0.54 -24.43
N GLY A 311 -26.11 0.52 -24.89
CA GLY A 311 -26.83 0.54 -26.17
C GLY A 311 -25.96 0.34 -27.43
N ASN A 312 -24.63 0.44 -27.31
CA ASN A 312 -23.70 0.16 -28.41
C ASN A 312 -23.41 -1.34 -28.59
N PHE A 313 -23.94 -2.20 -27.72
CA PHE A 313 -23.68 -3.64 -27.72
C PHE A 313 -24.98 -4.42 -27.89
N SER A 314 -24.98 -5.44 -28.75
CA SER A 314 -26.13 -6.32 -28.96
C SER A 314 -26.38 -7.29 -27.80
N SER A 315 -25.36 -7.52 -26.96
CA SER A 315 -25.38 -8.36 -25.76
C SER A 315 -24.22 -7.97 -24.84
N ALA A 316 -24.21 -8.44 -23.60
CA ALA A 316 -23.12 -8.20 -22.66
C ALA A 316 -21.77 -8.68 -23.23
N PRO A 317 -20.77 -7.80 -23.40
CA PRO A 317 -19.45 -8.20 -23.84
C PRO A 317 -18.85 -9.22 -22.88
N LYS A 318 -18.27 -10.29 -23.43
CA LYS A 318 -17.73 -11.40 -22.66
C LYS A 318 -16.22 -11.31 -22.45
N VAL A 319 -15.71 -11.80 -21.34
CA VAL A 319 -14.30 -12.06 -21.02
C VAL A 319 -14.16 -13.50 -20.52
N ALA A 320 -12.95 -14.03 -20.44
CA ALA A 320 -12.74 -15.30 -19.76
C ALA A 320 -13.00 -15.11 -18.26
N ALA A 321 -13.93 -15.90 -17.71
CA ALA A 321 -14.14 -15.99 -16.28
C ALA A 321 -12.90 -16.60 -15.61
N ASP A 322 -12.63 -16.16 -14.39
CA ASP A 322 -11.49 -16.62 -13.60
C ASP A 322 -11.93 -16.72 -12.13
N PRO A 323 -11.89 -17.91 -11.50
CA PRO A 323 -12.26 -18.06 -10.10
C PRO A 323 -11.29 -17.35 -9.14
N ASP A 324 -10.04 -17.11 -9.54
CA ASP A 324 -9.04 -16.47 -8.68
C ASP A 324 -9.25 -14.95 -8.57
N ARG A 325 -10.13 -14.37 -9.40
CA ARG A 325 -10.60 -12.97 -9.27
C ARG A 325 -11.56 -12.75 -8.12
N ARG A 326 -12.00 -13.81 -7.43
CA ARG A 326 -12.98 -13.71 -6.34
C ARG A 326 -12.55 -12.62 -5.34
N SER A 327 -13.49 -11.76 -4.98
CA SER A 327 -13.30 -10.82 -3.88
C SER A 327 -13.16 -11.60 -2.57
N LEU A 328 -12.23 -11.20 -1.72
CA LEU A 328 -12.02 -11.75 -0.39
C LEU A 328 -12.95 -11.09 0.63
N LEU A 329 -13.46 -11.85 1.58
CA LEU A 329 -13.95 -11.29 2.83
C LEU A 329 -12.77 -10.73 3.62
N ARG A 330 -13.02 -9.72 4.47
CA ARG A 330 -12.00 -9.15 5.37
C ARG A 330 -11.22 -10.23 6.14
N THR A 331 -11.90 -11.22 6.70
CA THR A 331 -11.26 -12.33 7.43
C THR A 331 -10.42 -13.22 6.52
N GLU A 332 -10.83 -13.46 5.29
CA GLU A 332 -10.03 -14.21 4.31
C GLU A 332 -8.77 -13.42 3.92
N TRP A 333 -8.91 -12.11 3.69
CA TRP A 333 -7.79 -11.21 3.38
C TRP A 333 -6.72 -11.24 4.47
N LEU A 334 -7.11 -11.09 5.74
CA LEU A 334 -6.17 -11.16 6.87
C LEU A 334 -5.49 -12.54 6.98
N ASN A 335 -6.22 -13.61 6.69
CA ASN A 335 -5.71 -14.98 6.80
C ASN A 335 -4.69 -15.33 5.70
N GLU A 336 -4.74 -14.69 4.54
CA GLU A 336 -3.77 -14.94 3.46
C GLU A 336 -2.33 -14.56 3.85
N PHE A 337 -2.13 -13.62 4.78
CA PHE A 337 -0.81 -13.25 5.30
C PHE A 337 -0.15 -14.36 6.12
N PHE A 338 -0.88 -15.41 6.52
CA PHE A 338 -0.28 -16.59 7.14
C PHE A 338 0.25 -17.59 6.10
N ASN A 339 -0.21 -17.50 4.84
CA ASN A 339 0.32 -18.27 3.72
C ASN A 339 1.48 -17.51 3.05
N THR A 340 2.60 -17.50 3.76
CA THR A 340 3.79 -16.70 3.43
C THR A 340 5.07 -17.47 3.76
N SER A 341 6.17 -17.15 3.07
CA SER A 341 7.51 -17.64 3.38
C SER A 341 8.42 -16.61 4.07
N SER A 342 7.96 -15.36 4.14
CA SER A 342 8.60 -14.28 4.91
C SER A 342 8.12 -14.27 6.37
N HIS A 343 8.65 -13.36 7.18
CA HIS A 343 8.45 -13.33 8.62
C HIS A 343 8.05 -11.94 9.14
N PRO A 344 7.31 -11.88 10.27
CA PRO A 344 6.67 -13.00 10.96
C PRO A 344 5.47 -13.55 10.16
N ALA A 345 5.13 -14.84 10.31
CA ALA A 345 3.93 -15.37 9.67
C ALA A 345 2.68 -14.60 10.17
N GLY A 346 1.84 -14.14 9.24
CA GLY A 346 0.71 -13.26 9.53
C GLY A 346 1.07 -11.77 9.52
N HIS A 347 2.35 -11.38 9.47
CA HIS A 347 2.82 -9.99 9.30
C HIS A 347 2.15 -9.00 10.27
N GLY A 348 1.99 -9.43 11.52
CA GLY A 348 1.32 -8.69 12.59
C GLY A 348 -0.09 -9.20 12.92
N PHE A 349 -0.81 -9.81 11.98
CA PHE A 349 -2.14 -10.34 12.23
C PHE A 349 -2.18 -11.56 13.15
N ASN A 350 -1.02 -12.15 13.46
CA ASN A 350 -0.86 -13.15 14.53
C ASN A 350 -0.98 -12.54 15.95
N LEU A 351 -1.00 -11.21 16.07
CA LEU A 351 -1.09 -10.47 17.33
C LEU A 351 -2.49 -9.90 17.60
N THR A 352 -3.47 -10.27 16.78
CA THR A 352 -4.84 -9.75 16.85
C THR A 352 -5.89 -10.83 16.62
N ASP A 353 -7.15 -10.46 16.77
CA ASP A 353 -8.29 -11.33 16.51
C ASP A 353 -8.68 -11.32 15.02
N ALA A 354 -7.72 -11.73 14.18
CA ALA A 354 -7.86 -11.75 12.73
C ALA A 354 -9.01 -12.66 12.27
N ALA A 355 -9.30 -13.71 13.05
CA ALA A 355 -10.42 -14.62 12.81
C ALA A 355 -11.78 -13.91 12.83
N ASN A 356 -11.91 -12.81 13.58
CA ASN A 356 -13.12 -11.98 13.66
C ASN A 356 -12.98 -10.66 12.88
N GLY A 357 -11.95 -10.52 12.03
CA GLY A 357 -11.78 -9.34 11.18
C GLY A 357 -11.25 -8.11 11.91
N PHE A 358 -10.74 -8.25 13.13
CA PHE A 358 -10.10 -7.15 13.86
C PHE A 358 -8.65 -7.00 13.40
N ALA A 359 -8.34 -5.91 12.70
CA ALA A 359 -7.03 -5.71 12.06
C ALA A 359 -6.10 -4.75 12.84
N CYS A 360 -6.44 -4.41 14.08
CA CYS A 360 -5.60 -3.58 14.94
C CYS A 360 -4.66 -4.44 15.81
N TYR A 361 -3.38 -4.09 15.89
CA TYR A 361 -2.40 -4.76 16.75
C TYR A 361 -1.25 -3.83 17.13
N SER A 362 -0.40 -4.25 18.06
CA SER A 362 0.83 -3.52 18.38
C SER A 362 2.00 -4.46 18.56
N PHE A 363 3.21 -3.95 18.32
CA PHE A 363 4.45 -4.70 18.51
C PHE A 363 5.58 -3.78 18.98
N VAL A 364 6.63 -4.40 19.53
CA VAL A 364 7.84 -3.72 19.99
C VAL A 364 8.99 -4.21 19.10
N PRO A 365 9.51 -3.39 18.17
CA PRO A 365 10.50 -3.85 17.20
C PRO A 365 11.79 -4.37 17.84
N LYS A 366 12.19 -3.78 18.97
CA LYS A 366 13.45 -4.10 19.69
C LYS A 366 13.18 -4.11 21.18
N SER A 367 13.46 -5.24 21.84
CA SER A 367 13.14 -5.43 23.26
C SER A 367 13.90 -4.49 24.21
N ASN A 368 15.06 -3.99 23.82
CA ASN A 368 15.91 -3.09 24.60
C ASN A 368 15.68 -1.60 24.31
N ILE A 369 14.85 -1.26 23.32
CA ILE A 369 14.51 0.11 22.96
C ILE A 369 13.02 0.31 23.25
N PRO A 370 12.63 1.27 24.10
CA PRO A 370 11.23 1.42 24.51
C PRO A 370 10.42 2.14 23.42
N ILE A 371 10.29 1.53 22.23
CA ILE A 371 9.43 2.00 21.14
C ILE A 371 8.37 0.93 20.85
N LYS A 372 7.11 1.36 20.86
CA LYS A 372 5.94 0.57 20.47
C LYS A 372 5.39 1.10 19.15
N VAL A 373 5.10 0.20 18.22
CA VAL A 373 4.38 0.50 16.99
C VAL A 373 2.95 0.00 17.15
N ILE A 374 1.98 0.88 16.97
CA ILE A 374 0.54 0.61 17.03
C ILE A 374 0.04 0.62 15.59
N VAL A 375 -0.38 -0.53 15.07
CA VAL A 375 -0.99 -0.64 13.75
C VAL A 375 -2.50 -0.60 13.92
N LEU A 376 -3.11 0.44 13.34
CA LEU A 376 -4.51 0.80 13.52
C LEU A 376 -5.24 0.61 12.19
N ASP A 377 -6.34 -0.14 12.22
CA ASP A 377 -7.35 -0.11 11.16
C ASP A 377 -8.26 1.09 11.40
N ASP A 378 -8.07 2.17 10.65
CA ASP A 378 -8.90 3.36 10.68
C ASP A 378 -9.82 3.49 9.45
N THR A 379 -10.08 2.37 8.77
CA THR A 379 -10.98 2.33 7.60
C THR A 379 -12.46 2.31 8.01
N GLN A 380 -13.32 2.84 7.13
CA GLN A 380 -14.76 2.77 7.31
C GLN A 380 -15.27 1.32 7.44
N LYS A 381 -16.41 1.14 8.09
CA LYS A 381 -17.05 -0.18 8.19
C LYS A 381 -17.81 -0.52 6.92
N GLU A 382 -17.73 -1.79 6.53
CA GLU A 382 -18.48 -2.35 5.39
C GLU A 382 -19.99 -2.32 5.61
N ASP A 383 -20.44 -2.46 6.86
CA ASP A 383 -21.84 -2.64 7.23
C ASP A 383 -22.49 -1.37 7.81
N ASP A 384 -21.89 -0.19 7.61
CA ASP A 384 -22.40 1.06 8.19
C ASP A 384 -23.67 1.58 7.50
N GLY A 385 -24.08 0.97 6.39
CA GLY A 385 -25.28 1.29 5.63
C GLY A 385 -25.17 2.56 4.78
N SER A 386 -23.98 3.15 4.65
CA SER A 386 -23.72 4.28 3.78
C SER A 386 -23.82 3.85 2.31
N ALA A 387 -24.43 4.70 1.48
CA ALA A 387 -24.39 4.56 0.03
C ALA A 387 -23.26 5.38 -0.60
N ASP A 388 -22.46 6.07 0.21
CA ASP A 388 -21.36 6.95 -0.21
C ASP A 388 -20.10 6.15 -0.55
N ILE A 389 -19.06 6.83 -1.06
CA ILE A 389 -17.72 6.26 -1.18
C ILE A 389 -17.15 5.99 0.22
N HIS A 390 -16.43 4.89 0.40
CA HIS A 390 -15.89 4.44 1.69
C HIS A 390 -14.39 4.68 1.84
N GLY A 391 -13.91 5.82 1.34
CA GLY A 391 -12.52 6.27 1.54
C GLY A 391 -12.28 6.96 2.88
N HIS A 392 -13.25 6.96 3.80
CA HIS A 392 -13.21 7.82 4.98
C HIS A 392 -12.48 7.23 6.18
N GLY A 393 -11.81 8.12 6.92
CA GLY A 393 -11.25 7.82 8.24
C GLY A 393 -12.34 7.55 9.27
N PHE A 394 -12.25 6.42 9.97
CA PHE A 394 -13.32 5.92 10.83
C PHE A 394 -12.82 4.99 11.93
N LEU A 395 -13.33 5.18 13.15
CA LEU A 395 -13.14 4.23 14.26
C LEU A 395 -14.48 3.85 14.84
N ASP A 396 -14.80 2.54 14.85
CA ASP A 396 -15.94 2.08 15.61
C ASP A 396 -15.62 2.08 17.12
N LYS A 397 -16.63 1.76 17.94
CA LYS A 397 -16.47 1.75 19.40
C LYS A 397 -15.37 0.81 19.88
N ALA A 398 -15.20 -0.34 19.21
CA ALA A 398 -14.21 -1.34 19.60
C ALA A 398 -12.79 -0.86 19.30
N ARG A 399 -12.53 -0.41 18.06
CA ARG A 399 -11.24 0.14 17.64
C ARG A 399 -10.87 1.41 18.40
N TRP A 400 -11.85 2.27 18.67
CA TRP A 400 -11.61 3.45 19.50
C TRP A 400 -11.23 3.10 20.93
N ALA A 401 -11.97 2.21 21.58
CA ALA A 401 -11.64 1.75 22.93
C ALA A 401 -10.27 1.05 22.99
N TRP A 402 -9.95 0.27 21.97
CA TRP A 402 -8.66 -0.39 21.81
C TRP A 402 -7.51 0.61 21.68
N LEU A 403 -7.62 1.61 20.79
CA LEU A 403 -6.57 2.61 20.58
C LEU A 403 -6.23 3.36 21.88
N LYS A 404 -7.26 3.85 22.60
CA LYS A 404 -7.06 4.54 23.88
C LYS A 404 -6.34 3.66 24.91
N LYS A 405 -6.70 2.38 24.96
CA LYS A 405 -6.05 1.42 25.84
C LYS A 405 -4.57 1.24 25.47
N GLU A 406 -4.26 1.04 24.19
CA GLU A 406 -2.89 0.85 23.72
C GLU A 406 -1.99 2.06 23.99
N LEU A 407 -2.54 3.27 23.86
CA LEU A 407 -1.84 4.53 24.16
C LEU A 407 -1.59 4.69 25.66
N ALA A 408 -2.60 4.46 26.49
CA ALA A 408 -2.48 4.51 27.94
C ALA A 408 -1.49 3.47 28.49
N GLU A 409 -1.48 2.26 27.92
CA GLU A 409 -0.53 1.20 28.27
C GLU A 409 0.90 1.56 27.84
N GLY A 410 1.08 2.15 26.66
CA GLY A 410 2.39 2.63 26.19
C GLY A 410 2.97 3.71 27.10
N ASP A 411 2.14 4.67 27.51
CA ASP A 411 2.54 5.69 28.50
C ASP A 411 2.92 5.07 29.84
N SER A 412 2.10 4.15 30.35
CA SER A 412 2.34 3.46 31.64
C SER A 412 3.61 2.62 31.62
N ALA A 413 3.93 2.01 30.47
CA ALA A 413 5.15 1.25 30.25
C ALA A 413 6.39 2.13 29.99
N GLY A 414 6.21 3.44 29.82
CA GLY A 414 7.27 4.36 29.45
C GLY A 414 7.84 4.03 28.06
N GLN A 415 6.95 3.85 27.08
CA GLN A 415 7.28 3.57 25.69
C GLN A 415 6.99 4.81 24.82
N LEU A 416 7.92 5.15 23.94
CA LEU A 416 7.63 6.00 22.79
C LEU A 416 6.69 5.25 21.84
N MET A 417 5.76 5.96 21.23
CA MET A 417 4.73 5.36 20.39
C MET A 417 4.74 5.92 18.98
N ILE A 418 4.55 5.04 18.00
CA ILE A 418 4.31 5.37 16.59
C ILE A 418 2.98 4.71 16.22
N ILE A 419 2.06 5.46 15.64
CA ILE A 419 0.85 4.92 15.04
C ILE A 419 1.11 4.73 13.55
N ALA A 420 0.74 3.58 13.03
CA ALA A 420 0.68 3.25 11.62
C ALA A 420 -0.78 2.99 11.28
N ALA A 421 -1.36 3.82 10.43
CA ALA A 421 -2.73 3.71 9.97
C ALA A 421 -2.75 3.91 8.46
N HIS A 422 -3.86 3.61 7.79
CA HIS A 422 -3.94 3.87 6.37
C HIS A 422 -4.31 5.35 6.13
N ILE A 423 -5.33 5.85 6.83
CA ILE A 423 -5.92 7.15 6.54
C ILE A 423 -5.21 8.25 7.36
N PRO A 424 -4.75 9.35 6.71
CA PRO A 424 -4.17 10.46 7.43
C PRO A 424 -5.24 11.27 8.17
N ILE A 425 -4.86 11.96 9.26
CA ILE A 425 -5.80 12.78 10.05
C ILE A 425 -5.60 14.27 9.83
N ASN A 426 -6.71 15.02 9.73
CA ASN A 426 -6.74 16.48 9.67
C ASN A 426 -5.84 17.12 8.59
N VAL A 427 -5.65 16.46 7.46
CA VAL A 427 -4.98 17.00 6.26
C VAL A 427 -5.93 17.11 5.08
N GLU A 428 -7.16 16.61 5.26
CA GLU A 428 -8.33 16.75 4.40
C GLU A 428 -9.45 17.46 5.17
N VAL A 429 -10.36 18.10 4.44
CA VAL A 429 -11.63 18.53 5.04
C VAL A 429 -12.44 17.30 5.47
N THR A 430 -13.22 17.40 6.54
CA THR A 430 -14.03 16.27 7.00
C THR A 430 -15.13 15.92 6.01
N ALA A 431 -15.45 14.64 5.94
CA ALA A 431 -16.53 14.13 5.11
C ALA A 431 -17.91 14.62 5.60
N PRO A 432 -18.94 14.71 4.73
CA PRO A 432 -18.96 14.28 3.33
C PRO A 432 -18.39 15.32 2.34
N ASN A 433 -17.62 16.31 2.79
CA ASN A 433 -17.02 17.30 1.88
C ASN A 433 -15.69 16.83 1.24
N SER A 434 -15.18 15.66 1.65
CA SER A 434 -14.04 14.96 1.05
C SER A 434 -14.22 13.46 1.29
N GLU A 435 -14.09 12.67 0.22
CA GLU A 435 -14.16 11.20 0.25
C GLU A 435 -12.96 10.57 0.97
N MET A 436 -11.95 11.36 1.30
CA MET A 436 -10.71 10.97 2.00
C MET A 436 -10.63 11.58 3.40
N GLY A 437 -11.70 12.24 3.85
CA GLY A 437 -11.78 12.93 5.13
C GLY A 437 -12.23 12.02 6.29
N TRP A 438 -12.16 12.53 7.51
CA TRP A 438 -12.73 11.86 8.68
C TRP A 438 -14.27 11.80 8.57
N TRP A 439 -14.86 10.62 8.74
CA TRP A 439 -16.32 10.41 8.62
C TRP A 439 -17.07 11.07 9.77
N LEU A 440 -17.98 12.00 9.49
CA LEU A 440 -18.79 12.68 10.52
C LEU A 440 -20.05 11.91 10.93
N ASN A 441 -20.29 10.73 10.35
CA ASN A 441 -21.42 9.90 10.72
C ASN A 441 -21.36 9.50 12.21
N PRO A 442 -22.47 9.54 12.97
CA PRO A 442 -22.51 9.16 14.38
C PRO A 442 -22.09 7.72 14.71
N GLN A 443 -22.00 6.83 13.71
CA GLN A 443 -21.42 5.49 13.88
C GLN A 443 -19.91 5.51 14.06
N ASN A 444 -19.24 6.58 13.61
CA ASN A 444 -17.86 6.86 13.97
C ASN A 444 -17.84 7.25 15.44
N ALA A 445 -17.17 6.44 16.26
CA ALA A 445 -17.23 6.55 17.72
C ALA A 445 -16.53 7.78 18.28
N VAL A 446 -15.79 8.52 17.44
CA VAL A 446 -15.03 9.70 17.82
C VAL A 446 -15.06 10.74 16.71
N THR A 447 -15.16 12.01 17.09
CA THR A 447 -14.97 13.13 16.16
C THR A 447 -13.49 13.31 15.84
N LEU A 448 -13.15 13.98 14.73
CA LEU A 448 -11.75 14.28 14.40
C LEU A 448 -11.05 15.04 15.54
N GLN A 449 -11.72 16.04 16.13
CA GLN A 449 -11.16 16.78 17.27
C GLN A 449 -10.98 15.89 18.49
N GLY A 450 -11.95 15.03 18.82
CA GLY A 450 -11.84 14.11 19.95
C GLY A 450 -10.71 13.10 19.80
N LEU A 451 -10.42 12.65 18.57
CA LEU A 451 -9.25 11.83 18.28
C LEU A 451 -7.96 12.62 18.54
N ILE A 452 -7.86 13.84 18.00
CA ILE A 452 -6.68 14.70 18.19
C ILE A 452 -6.44 14.98 19.67
N ASP A 453 -7.49 15.30 20.43
CA ASP A 453 -7.41 15.59 21.86
C ASP A 453 -6.87 14.39 22.65
N GLU A 454 -7.34 13.17 22.33
CA GLU A 454 -6.81 11.94 22.93
C GLU A 454 -5.34 11.75 22.58
N LEU A 455 -4.97 11.84 21.30
CA LEU A 455 -3.58 11.67 20.85
C LEU A 455 -2.64 12.67 21.54
N GLN A 456 -3.07 13.93 21.69
CA GLN A 456 -2.34 14.98 22.40
C GLN A 456 -2.33 14.79 23.93
N SER A 457 -3.17 13.91 24.47
CA SER A 457 -3.11 13.55 25.89
C SER A 457 -1.94 12.61 26.22
N HIS A 458 -1.35 11.96 25.20
CA HIS A 458 -0.26 10.99 25.32
C HIS A 458 1.10 11.58 24.92
N PRO A 459 1.90 12.09 25.87
CA PRO A 459 3.12 12.83 25.56
C PRO A 459 4.23 11.99 24.91
N ASN A 460 4.14 10.66 24.97
CA ASN A 460 5.11 9.76 24.37
C ASN A 460 4.81 9.41 22.90
N LEU A 461 3.68 9.89 22.35
CA LEU A 461 3.36 9.73 20.93
C LEU A 461 4.32 10.56 20.06
N LEU A 462 5.08 9.88 19.20
CA LEU A 462 6.03 10.48 18.28
C LEU A 462 5.38 10.90 16.97
N ALA A 463 4.68 9.95 16.33
CA ALA A 463 4.18 10.14 14.98
C ALA A 463 2.95 9.28 14.63
N TRP A 464 2.17 9.78 13.68
CA TRP A 464 1.17 9.08 12.89
C TRP A 464 1.70 8.89 11.46
N LEU A 465 1.87 7.64 11.04
CA LEU A 465 2.30 7.27 9.70
C LEU A 465 1.08 6.82 8.89
N SER A 466 0.97 7.29 7.65
CA SER A 466 -0.20 7.02 6.81
C SER A 466 0.10 6.98 5.31
N GLY A 467 -0.86 6.49 4.52
CA GLY A 467 -0.85 6.47 3.07
C GLY A 467 -2.04 7.20 2.49
N HIS A 468 -2.85 6.50 1.69
CA HIS A 468 -4.22 6.81 1.24
C HIS A 468 -4.33 7.94 0.20
N ARG A 469 -3.68 9.08 0.44
CA ARG A 469 -3.78 10.27 -0.43
C ARG A 469 -2.73 10.30 -1.53
N HIS A 470 -1.79 9.35 -1.51
CA HIS A 470 -0.66 9.25 -2.44
C HIS A 470 0.31 10.45 -2.37
N LEU A 471 0.36 11.14 -1.23
CA LEU A 471 1.19 12.33 -1.02
C LEU A 471 2.36 12.06 -0.07
N SER A 472 3.38 12.91 -0.17
CA SER A 472 4.57 12.92 0.68
C SER A 472 4.43 13.87 1.90
N THR A 473 3.18 14.21 2.26
CA THR A 473 2.86 15.30 3.20
C THR A 473 3.41 15.05 4.61
N VAL A 474 3.88 16.12 5.24
CA VAL A 474 4.20 16.16 6.68
C VAL A 474 3.45 17.29 7.35
N LYS A 475 2.79 16.98 8.47
CA LYS A 475 2.03 17.93 9.30
C LYS A 475 2.50 17.90 10.75
N ALA A 476 2.53 19.07 11.38
CA ALA A 476 2.77 19.20 12.82
C ALA A 476 1.42 19.26 13.57
N PHE A 477 1.23 18.40 14.57
CA PHE A 477 0.18 18.58 15.57
C PHE A 477 0.80 19.28 16.78
N ILE A 478 0.64 20.59 16.84
CA ILE A 478 1.18 21.43 17.91
C ILE A 478 0.42 21.16 19.21
N SER A 479 1.13 21.03 20.32
CA SER A 479 0.54 20.86 21.65
C SER A 479 -0.52 21.94 21.95
N PRO A 480 -1.62 21.61 22.64
CA PRO A 480 -2.57 22.62 23.12
C PRO A 480 -1.95 23.54 24.19
N ASP A 481 -0.81 23.15 24.79
CA ASP A 481 0.02 23.97 25.68
C ASP A 481 1.51 23.90 25.25
N PRO A 482 1.93 24.63 24.20
CA PRO A 482 3.30 24.57 23.68
C PRO A 482 4.37 25.06 24.65
N ALA A 483 3.99 25.88 25.64
CA ALA A 483 4.92 26.45 26.60
C ALA A 483 5.12 25.55 27.82
N GLY A 484 4.03 24.97 28.34
CA GLY A 484 4.06 24.12 29.54
C GLY A 484 4.20 22.63 29.25
N ALA A 485 3.67 22.16 28.13
CA ALA A 485 3.67 20.74 27.74
C ALA A 485 3.94 20.55 26.23
N PRO A 486 5.08 21.04 25.69
CA PRO A 486 5.46 20.87 24.27
C PRO A 486 5.49 19.41 23.82
N GLU A 487 5.80 18.48 24.73
CA GLU A 487 5.85 17.05 24.47
C GLU A 487 4.49 16.44 24.09
N LYS A 488 3.38 17.16 24.25
CA LYS A 488 2.05 16.72 23.79
C LYS A 488 1.82 16.93 22.29
N GLY A 489 2.74 17.59 21.60
CA GLY A 489 2.73 17.64 20.14
C GLY A 489 3.28 16.37 19.49
N PHE A 490 2.84 16.05 18.27
CA PHE A 490 3.31 14.90 17.50
C PHE A 490 3.35 15.21 16.00
N TRP A 491 3.98 14.34 15.20
CA TRP A 491 4.10 14.50 13.75
C TRP A 491 3.13 13.60 13.00
N GLN A 492 2.56 14.05 11.91
CA GLN A 492 1.96 13.17 10.91
C GLN A 492 2.82 13.15 9.67
N ILE A 493 3.03 11.95 9.12
CA ILE A 493 3.99 11.70 8.05
C ILE A 493 3.37 10.70 7.07
N GLU A 494 3.00 11.19 5.88
CA GLU A 494 2.44 10.34 4.82
C GLU A 494 3.55 9.67 4.00
N THR A 495 3.31 8.47 3.53
CA THR A 495 4.15 7.77 2.55
C THR A 495 3.48 7.92 1.19
N PRO A 496 4.17 8.43 0.16
CA PRO A 496 3.59 8.52 -1.17
C PRO A 496 3.30 7.13 -1.74
N SER A 497 2.46 7.08 -2.76
CA SER A 497 2.09 5.83 -3.41
C SER A 497 3.24 5.27 -4.25
N LEU A 498 3.31 3.93 -4.32
CA LEU A 498 4.13 3.24 -5.32
C LEU A 498 3.46 3.19 -6.70
N ARG A 499 2.14 3.38 -6.77
CA ARG A 499 1.37 3.42 -8.01
C ARG A 499 1.55 4.74 -8.75
N ASP A 500 1.19 5.86 -8.14
CA ASP A 500 1.15 7.16 -8.82
C ASP A 500 2.45 7.94 -8.67
N PHE A 501 2.70 8.89 -9.57
CA PHE A 501 3.88 9.77 -9.47
C PHE A 501 3.91 10.47 -8.10
N PRO A 502 5.04 10.45 -7.36
CA PRO A 502 6.40 10.14 -7.82
C PRO A 502 6.80 8.66 -7.85
N GLN A 503 5.94 7.72 -7.47
CA GLN A 503 6.23 6.29 -7.29
C GLN A 503 7.37 6.08 -6.31
N GLN A 504 7.11 6.37 -5.04
CA GLN A 504 8.14 6.38 -4.00
C GLN A 504 7.70 5.60 -2.78
N PHE A 505 8.68 5.17 -1.99
CA PHE A 505 8.47 4.68 -0.63
C PHE A 505 9.31 5.53 0.33
N ARG A 506 9.15 5.34 1.65
CA ARG A 506 9.85 6.17 2.63
C ARG A 506 10.70 5.35 3.58
N THR A 507 11.83 5.90 3.98
CA THR A 507 12.68 5.36 5.05
C THR A 507 12.68 6.29 6.25
N PHE A 508 12.81 5.70 7.43
CA PHE A 508 12.76 6.38 8.71
C PHE A 508 13.94 5.97 9.56
N ALA A 509 14.66 6.95 10.11
CA ALA A 509 15.63 6.72 11.16
C ALA A 509 15.32 7.59 12.38
N ILE A 510 15.15 6.96 13.53
CA ILE A 510 14.82 7.64 14.80
C ILE A 510 16.09 7.71 15.65
N TYR A 511 16.46 8.91 16.07
CA TYR A 511 17.63 9.17 16.90
C TYR A 511 17.25 9.77 18.24
N LEU A 512 17.92 9.33 19.30
CA LEU A 512 17.99 10.03 20.56
C LEU A 512 19.15 11.04 20.51
N ASN A 513 18.83 12.30 20.77
CA ASN A 513 19.80 13.38 20.78
C ASN A 513 20.43 13.56 22.16
N SER A 514 21.57 14.26 22.23
CA SER A 514 22.32 14.49 23.48
C SER A 514 21.52 15.22 24.58
N ASP A 515 20.54 16.03 24.18
CA ASP A 515 19.65 16.74 25.09
C ASP A 515 18.40 15.92 25.49
N TYR A 516 18.31 14.68 25.01
CA TYR A 516 17.19 13.76 25.11
C TYR A 516 15.94 14.19 24.32
N SER A 517 16.08 15.02 23.28
CA SER A 517 15.08 15.14 22.22
C SER A 517 15.17 13.96 21.25
N ILE A 518 14.13 13.77 20.44
CA ILE A 518 14.10 12.80 19.35
C ILE A 518 14.22 13.53 18.01
N SER A 519 15.01 12.99 17.09
CA SER A 519 14.95 13.32 15.67
C SER A 519 14.37 12.15 14.89
N ILE A 520 13.28 12.37 14.16
CA ILE A 520 12.72 11.43 13.18
C ILE A 520 13.17 11.90 11.80
N VAL A 521 14.05 11.14 11.17
CA VAL A 521 14.57 11.44 9.84
C VAL A 521 13.75 10.65 8.82
N ALA A 522 12.89 11.36 8.08
CA ALA A 522 12.04 10.79 7.03
C ALA A 522 12.63 11.13 5.66
N THR A 523 12.85 10.09 4.83
CA THR A 523 13.47 10.25 3.50
C THR A 523 12.69 9.48 2.45
N ASP A 524 12.24 10.17 1.40
CA ASP A 524 11.62 9.53 0.25
C ASP A 524 12.69 8.83 -0.60
N ILE A 525 12.33 7.67 -1.14
CA ILE A 525 13.18 6.83 -1.96
C ILE A 525 12.48 6.59 -3.29
N ASP A 526 13.17 6.91 -4.38
CA ASP A 526 12.81 6.44 -5.71
C ASP A 526 13.24 4.97 -5.84
N PRO A 527 12.32 4.02 -6.11
CA PRO A 527 12.69 2.70 -6.57
C PRO A 527 13.66 2.81 -7.75
N ALA A 528 14.83 2.21 -7.61
CA ALA A 528 15.75 2.10 -8.72
C ALA A 528 15.08 1.25 -9.79
N VAL A 529 15.09 1.74 -11.03
CA VAL A 529 14.54 1.03 -12.18
C VAL A 529 15.58 1.01 -13.28
N GLN A 530 15.66 -0.09 -14.02
CA GLN A 530 16.58 -0.22 -15.15
C GLN A 530 15.85 0.06 -16.46
N ASP A 531 16.44 0.86 -17.34
CA ASP A 531 15.86 1.15 -18.65
C ASP A 531 15.54 -0.13 -19.43
N GLY A 532 14.37 -0.14 -20.06
CA GLY A 532 13.86 -1.30 -20.79
C GLY A 532 13.13 -2.33 -19.92
N THR A 533 13.09 -2.18 -18.60
CA THR A 533 12.28 -3.05 -17.72
C THR A 533 10.81 -2.61 -17.64
N PRO A 534 9.89 -3.52 -17.27
CA PRO A 534 8.49 -3.19 -17.00
C PRO A 534 8.31 -2.07 -15.96
N ALA A 535 9.12 -2.05 -14.90
CA ALA A 535 9.08 -0.98 -13.88
C ALA A 535 9.50 0.39 -14.45
N ALA A 536 10.46 0.45 -15.38
CA ALA A 536 10.83 1.70 -16.06
C ALA A 536 9.71 2.20 -17.00
N ALA A 537 8.99 1.29 -17.67
CA ALA A 537 7.80 1.64 -18.43
C ALA A 537 6.71 2.25 -17.53
N SER A 538 6.48 1.65 -16.35
CA SER A 538 5.58 2.22 -15.35
C SER A 538 5.97 3.62 -14.92
N ARG A 539 7.26 3.90 -14.69
CA ARG A 539 7.74 5.24 -14.31
C ARG A 539 7.34 6.29 -15.32
N LYS A 540 7.59 5.99 -16.60
CA LYS A 540 7.17 6.84 -17.71
C LYS A 540 5.66 7.06 -17.69
N TYR A 541 4.88 6.00 -17.47
CA TYR A 541 3.41 6.09 -17.48
C TYR A 541 2.86 6.86 -16.28
N ALA A 542 3.49 6.78 -15.11
CA ALA A 542 3.13 7.57 -13.94
C ALA A 542 3.34 9.07 -14.19
N ILE A 543 4.47 9.45 -14.80
CA ILE A 543 4.76 10.84 -15.16
C ILE A 543 3.80 11.32 -16.26
N ALA A 544 3.57 10.51 -17.30
CA ALA A 544 2.63 10.83 -18.36
C ALA A 544 1.22 11.02 -17.80
N ALA A 545 0.78 10.16 -16.87
CA ALA A 545 -0.51 10.30 -16.22
C ALA A 545 -0.61 11.64 -15.49
N ALA A 546 0.38 12.00 -14.66
CA ALA A 546 0.40 13.27 -13.95
C ALA A 546 0.38 14.49 -14.89
N GLN A 547 1.06 14.40 -16.05
CA GLN A 547 1.04 15.43 -17.09
C GLN A 547 -0.32 15.54 -17.80
N ILE A 548 -1.00 14.42 -18.05
CA ILE A 548 -2.28 14.38 -18.80
C ILE A 548 -3.46 14.80 -17.94
N VAL A 549 -3.52 14.36 -16.67
CA VAL A 549 -4.60 14.74 -15.73
C VAL A 549 -4.26 15.98 -14.88
N GLU A 550 -3.14 16.65 -15.19
CA GLU A 550 -2.74 17.93 -14.61
C GLU A 550 -2.59 17.90 -13.07
N THR A 551 -2.14 16.77 -12.50
CA THR A 551 -2.04 16.55 -11.03
C THR A 551 -0.75 17.07 -10.40
N TRP A 552 0.07 17.85 -11.11
CA TRP A 552 1.31 18.37 -10.54
C TRP A 552 1.06 19.22 -9.29
N ASP A 553 0.05 20.09 -9.34
CA ASP A 553 -0.26 20.99 -8.23
C ASP A 553 -0.83 20.25 -7.02
N THR A 554 -1.66 19.23 -7.25
CA THR A 554 -2.14 18.37 -6.17
C THR A 554 -0.97 17.58 -5.56
N THR A 555 -0.10 17.02 -6.38
CA THR A 555 1.06 16.24 -5.90
C THR A 555 2.06 17.11 -5.13
N ALA A 556 2.31 18.34 -5.56
CA ALA A 556 3.36 19.18 -4.99
C ALA A 556 2.88 20.15 -3.89
N ARG A 557 1.59 20.49 -3.85
CA ARG A 557 1.08 21.63 -3.04
C ARG A 557 -0.27 21.40 -2.37
N TRP A 558 -0.84 20.20 -2.43
CA TRP A 558 -2.17 19.95 -1.85
C TRP A 558 -2.19 20.20 -0.33
N ASN A 559 -3.03 21.14 0.09
CA ASN A 559 -3.24 21.52 1.49
C ASN A 559 -4.66 22.09 1.65
N PRO A 560 -5.70 21.25 1.52
CA PRO A 560 -7.09 21.71 1.56
C PRO A 560 -7.50 22.27 2.93
N THR A 561 -6.78 21.91 4.00
CA THR A 561 -7.00 22.45 5.36
C THR A 561 -6.35 23.82 5.57
N ASN A 562 -5.57 24.33 4.62
CA ASN A 562 -4.77 25.55 4.75
C ASN A 562 -3.88 25.58 6.01
N ASP A 563 -3.36 24.41 6.40
CA ASP A 563 -2.52 24.31 7.60
C ASP A 563 -1.10 24.82 7.28
N PRO A 564 -0.58 25.85 7.98
CA PRO A 564 0.70 26.47 7.65
C PRO A 564 1.91 25.56 7.94
N THR A 565 1.71 24.46 8.67
CA THR A 565 2.74 23.47 8.97
C THR A 565 2.92 22.47 7.82
N ILE A 566 1.94 22.34 6.92
CA ILE A 566 2.09 21.56 5.69
C ILE A 566 2.91 22.39 4.70
N LYS A 567 4.05 21.84 4.29
CA LYS A 567 4.96 22.46 3.31
C LYS A 567 4.74 21.87 1.93
N SER A 568 5.17 22.60 0.91
CA SER A 568 5.22 22.05 -0.45
C SER A 568 6.13 20.83 -0.50
N MET A 569 5.81 19.90 -1.39
CA MET A 569 6.59 18.71 -1.71
C MET A 569 7.20 18.91 -3.10
N PRO A 570 8.39 19.54 -3.23
CA PRO A 570 9.01 19.72 -4.53
C PRO A 570 9.17 18.37 -5.21
N THR A 571 8.86 18.28 -6.50
CA THR A 571 8.86 17.00 -7.25
C THR A 571 7.91 15.91 -6.72
N GLY A 572 6.97 16.25 -5.83
CA GLY A 572 6.13 15.28 -5.14
C GLY A 572 6.80 14.60 -3.94
N SER A 573 8.00 15.04 -3.56
CA SER A 573 8.82 14.46 -2.49
C SER A 573 9.10 15.49 -1.39
N TYR A 574 9.34 15.02 -0.17
CA TYR A 574 9.65 15.86 0.98
C TYR A 574 10.47 15.10 2.03
N ASN A 575 11.73 15.50 2.18
CA ASN A 575 12.65 14.96 3.19
C ASN A 575 12.65 15.88 4.41
N ALA A 576 12.55 15.29 5.61
CA ALA A 576 12.53 16.08 6.83
C ALA A 576 13.30 15.43 7.99
N GLU A 577 13.90 16.29 8.84
CA GLU A 577 14.28 15.95 10.20
C GLU A 577 13.27 16.58 11.16
N LEU A 578 12.43 15.74 11.75
CA LEU A 578 11.33 16.14 12.61
C LEU A 578 11.75 16.01 14.07
N VAL A 579 11.84 17.12 14.80
CA VAL A 579 12.32 17.12 16.17
C VAL A 579 11.14 17.08 17.14
N LYS A 580 11.26 16.28 18.19
CA LYS A 580 10.29 16.20 19.27
C LYS A 580 10.96 16.21 20.65
N GLN A 581 10.40 16.97 21.57
CA GLN A 581 10.79 16.94 22.98
C GLN A 581 10.15 15.74 23.69
N LEU A 582 10.95 15.05 24.51
CA LEU A 582 10.46 14.00 25.40
C LEU A 582 9.90 14.59 26.71
N SER A 583 8.87 13.93 27.25
CA SER A 583 8.36 14.22 28.59
C SER A 583 9.47 14.05 29.65
N PRO A 584 9.39 14.74 30.80
CA PRO A 584 10.33 14.56 31.90
C PRO A 584 10.46 13.10 32.35
N ALA A 585 9.33 12.38 32.41
CA ALA A 585 9.29 10.97 32.76
C ALA A 585 10.03 10.10 31.72
N MET A 586 9.78 10.34 30.43
CA MET A 586 10.43 9.57 29.37
C MET A 586 11.94 9.87 29.27
N LYS A 587 12.34 11.12 29.50
CA LYS A 587 13.75 11.49 29.62
C LYS A 587 14.44 10.75 30.78
N ALA A 588 13.78 10.65 31.94
CA ALA A 588 14.30 9.88 33.07
C ALA A 588 14.40 8.37 32.73
N LYS A 589 13.41 7.82 32.02
CA LYS A 589 13.45 6.44 31.53
C LYS A 589 14.64 6.20 30.59
N MET A 590 14.84 7.03 29.57
CA MET A 590 15.98 6.90 28.64
C MET A 590 17.32 6.99 29.36
N LYS A 591 17.45 7.87 30.36
CA LYS A 591 18.65 7.95 31.23
C LYS A 591 18.90 6.64 31.98
N SER A 592 17.85 6.07 32.59
CA SER A 592 17.96 4.83 33.37
C SER A 592 18.39 3.63 32.54
N LEU A 593 18.05 3.63 31.24
CA LEU A 593 18.44 2.60 30.28
C LEU A 593 19.87 2.78 29.74
N GLY A 594 20.54 3.90 30.07
CA GLY A 594 21.91 4.16 29.62
C GLY A 594 22.07 4.35 28.12
N ILE A 595 21.01 4.70 27.38
CA ILE A 595 21.02 4.73 25.90
C ILE A 595 22.03 5.73 25.29
N LEU A 596 22.43 6.76 26.06
CA LEU A 596 23.43 7.75 25.66
C LEU A 596 24.83 7.53 26.28
N ASN A 597 24.99 6.54 27.16
CA ASN A 597 26.24 6.30 27.88
C ASN A 597 27.14 5.29 27.18
#